data_AF-A0A7C4NLF2-F1
#
_entry.id   AF-A0A7C4NLF2-F1
#
_cell.length_a   1.000
_cell.length_b   1.000
_cell.length_c   1.000
_cell.angle_alpha   90.00
_cell.angle_beta   90.00
_cell.angle_gamma   90.00
#
_symmetry.space_group_name_H-M   'P 1'
#
loop_
_entity.id
_entity.type
_entity.pdbx_description
1 polymer ?
#
loop_
_entity_poly.entity_id
_entity_poly.type
_entity_poly.pdbx_seq_one_letter_code
_entity_poly.pdbx_strand_id
1 'polypeptide(L)' 'MKIETIELSPNSRAFCHNCKKQIEKGQIRGIENYDFFNFLSRRYYCEKCTKKSIETEMARITSLYKKFNKLKRSIK' A
#
# COMPACT_ATOMS: atom_id res chain seq x y z
N MET A 1 2.21 -4.09 -4.32
CA MET A 1 2.07 -3.60 -2.94
C MET A 1 0.69 -2.99 -2.82
N LYS A 2 -0.19 -3.63 -2.06
CA LYS A 2 -1.50 -3.10 -1.73
C LYS A 2 -1.53 -2.80 -0.23
N ILE A 3 -1.40 -1.54 0.14
CA ILE A 3 -1.50 -1.13 1.54
C ILE A 3 -2.98 -1.17 1.94
N GLU A 4 -3.28 -1.95 2.97
CA GLU A 4 -4.64 -2.17 3.47
C GLU A 4 -4.86 -1.49 4.82
N THR A 5 -3.79 -1.29 5.59
CA THR A 5 -3.85 -0.62 6.89
C THR A 5 -2.65 0.30 7.05
N ILE A 6 -2.85 1.41 7.76
CA ILE A 6 -1.80 2.34 8.15
C ILE A 6 -1.91 2.53 9.66
N GLU A 7 -0.80 2.40 10.38
CA GLU A 7 -0.76 2.54 11.83
C GLU A 7 0.59 3.11 12.30
N LEU A 8 0.69 3.41 13.60
CA LEU A 8 1.97 3.65 14.25
C LEU A 8 2.60 2.32 14.69
N SER A 9 3.89 2.15 14.45
CA SER A 9 4.59 0.92 14.83
C SER A 9 4.57 0.73 16.35
N PRO A 10 4.04 -0.38 16.89
CA PRO A 10 3.98 -0.60 18.34
C PRO A 10 5.36 -0.92 18.95
N ASN A 11 6.32 -1.33 18.13
CA ASN A 11 7.70 -1.67 18.51
C ASN A 11 8.65 -1.57 17.30
N SER A 12 9.96 -1.65 17.53
CA SER A 12 10.99 -1.58 16.48
C SER A 12 11.37 -2.94 15.87
N ARG A 13 10.49 -3.95 15.89
CA ARG A 13 10.79 -5.28 15.33
C ARG A 13 10.56 -5.38 13.82
N ALA A 14 9.81 -4.45 13.25
CA ALA A 14 9.42 -4.50 11.85
C ALA A 14 10.51 -3.89 10.96
N PHE A 15 10.71 -4.48 9.78
CA PHE A 15 11.53 -3.95 8.71
C PHE A 15 10.66 -3.65 7.50
N CYS A 16 10.95 -2.55 6.81
CA CYS A 16 10.29 -2.21 5.57
C CYS A 16 10.60 -3.28 4.52
N HIS A 17 9.57 -3.94 3.99
CA HIS A 17 9.73 -5.01 3.02
C HIS A 17 10.39 -4.53 1.73
N ASN A 18 10.18 -3.25 1.36
CA ASN A 18 10.73 -2.66 0.13
C ASN A 18 12.19 -2.19 0.30
N CYS A 19 12.46 -1.28 1.24
CA CYS A 19 13.79 -0.67 1.39
C CYS A 19 14.68 -1.32 2.46
N LYS A 20 14.21 -2.38 3.11
CA LYS A 20 14.92 -3.18 4.14
C LYS A 20 15.39 -2.39 5.37
N LYS A 21 14.97 -1.14 5.54
CA LYS A 21 15.25 -0.34 6.74
C LYS A 21 14.33 -0.73 7.89
N GLN A 22 14.86 -0.71 9.10
CA GLN A 22 14.08 -0.88 10.33
C GLN A 22 13.03 0.24 10.46
N ILE A 23 11.88 -0.10 11.04
CA ILE A 23 10.79 0.83 11.32
C ILE A 23 10.71 0.98 12.84
N GLU A 24 11.00 2.19 13.33
CA GLU A 24 11.05 2.44 14.76
C GLU A 24 9.67 2.48 15.41
N LYS A 25 9.61 2.17 16.71
CA LYS A 25 8.41 2.37 17.52
C LYS A 25 7.89 3.81 17.39
N GLY A 26 6.58 3.95 17.19
CA GLY A 26 5.93 5.24 17.01
C GLY A 26 6.00 5.82 15.59
N GLN A 27 6.74 5.21 14.66
CA GLN A 27 6.74 5.65 13.25
C GLN A 27 5.51 5.14 12.50
N ILE A 28 5.04 5.92 11.52
CA ILE A 28 3.98 5.51 10.60
C ILE A 28 4.49 4.33 9.75
N ARG A 29 3.67 3.28 9.66
CA ARG A 29 3.91 2.13 8.78
C ARG A 29 2.65 1.73 8.03
N GLY A 30 2.82 1.27 6.79
CA GLY A 30 1.79 0.60 6.02
C GLY A 30 1.86 -0.91 6.20
N ILE A 31 0.71 -1.58 6.11
CA ILE A 31 0.57 -3.03 6.22
C ILE A 31 -0.13 -3.53 4.95
N GLU A 32 0.49 -4.53 4.32
CA GLU A 32 -0.11 -5.37 3.27
C GLU A 32 -0.35 -6.75 3.88
N ASN A 33 -1.60 -7.21 3.90
CA ASN A 33 -1.87 -8.61 4.20
C ASN A 33 -1.73 -9.43 2.91
N TYR A 34 -1.22 -10.65 3.04
CA TYR A 34 -1.10 -11.57 1.93
C TYR A 34 -1.23 -13.00 2.44
N ASP A 35 -1.83 -13.86 1.62
CA ASP A 35 -1.95 -15.28 1.93
C ASP A 35 -0.65 -15.99 1.61
N PHE A 36 -0.10 -16.69 2.60
CA PHE A 36 1.06 -17.53 2.45
C PHE A 36 0.73 -18.93 2.95
N PHE A 37 0.56 -19.89 2.04
CA PHE A 37 0.16 -21.27 2.36
C PHE A 37 -1.11 -21.34 3.24
N ASN A 38 -2.15 -20.58 2.89
CA ASN A 38 -3.40 -20.48 3.67
C ASN A 38 -3.26 -19.83 5.06
N PHE A 39 -2.12 -19.19 5.36
CA PHE A 39 -1.95 -18.36 6.54
C PHE A 39 -1.88 -16.88 6.16
N LEU A 40 -2.69 -16.06 6.84
CA LEU A 40 -2.67 -14.62 6.68
C LEU A 40 -1.35 -14.06 7.24
N SER A 41 -0.50 -13.58 6.34
CA SER A 41 0.81 -12.99 6.67
C SER A 41 0.79 -11.49 6.42
N ARG A 42 1.72 -10.76 7.05
CA ARG A 42 1.82 -9.29 6.95
C ARG A 42 3.17 -8.84 6.43
N ARG A 43 3.18 -7.91 5.48
CA ARG A 43 4.36 -7.13 5.09
C ARG A 43 4.21 -5.71 5.62
N TYR A 44 5.27 -5.21 6.25
CA TYR A 44 5.33 -3.85 6.77
C TYR A 44 6.12 -2.95 5.82
N TYR A 45 5.70 -1.70 5.68
CA TYR A 45 6.34 -0.70 4.84
C TYR A 45 6.53 0.60 5.62
N CYS A 46 7.72 1.21 5.52
CA CYS A 46 7.96 2.50 6.15
C CYS A 46 7.13 3.60 5.48
N GLU A 47 6.91 4.69 6.20
CA GLU A 47 6.13 5.85 5.74
C GLU A 47 6.43 6.27 4.29
N LYS A 48 7.72 6.42 3.93
CA LYS A 48 8.13 6.81 2.57
C LYS A 48 7.67 5.81 1.51
N CYS A 49 7.80 4.51 1.77
CA CYS A 49 7.38 3.47 0.83
C CYS A 49 5.85 3.36 0.76
N THR A 50 5.17 3.53 1.89
CA THR A 50 3.71 3.57 1.98
C THR A 50 3.14 4.72 1.15
N LYS A 51 3.64 5.95 1.32
CA LYS A 51 3.20 7.13 0.55
C LYS A 51 3.36 6.89 -0.95
N LYS A 52 4.55 6.44 -1.39
CA LYS A 52 4.82 6.14 -2.80
C LYS A 52 3.86 5.09 -3.37
N SER A 53 3.52 4.06 -2.58
CA SER A 53 2.53 3.04 -2.98
C SER A 53 1.17 3.65 -3.25
N ILE A 54 0.69 4.48 -2.32
CA ILE A 54 -0.64 5.08 -2.38
C ILE A 54 -0.73 6.04 -3.56
N GLU A 55 0.28 6.88 -3.76
CA GLU A 55 0.36 7.80 -4.91
C GLU A 55 0.29 7.04 -6.23
N THR A 56 1.00 5.91 -6.34
CA THR A 56 1.00 5.07 -7.54
C THR A 56 -0.38 4.45 -7.79
N GLU A 57 -1.02 3.90 -6.76
CA GLU A 57 -2.37 3.34 -6.89
C GLU A 57 -3.43 4.42 -7.21
N MET A 58 -3.31 5.60 -6.61
CA MET A 58 -4.20 6.73 -6.91
C MET A 58 -4.08 7.21 -8.35
N ALA A 59 -2.86 7.28 -8.88
CA ALA A 59 -2.63 7.60 -10.28
C ALA A 59 -3.26 6.53 -11.21
N ARG A 60 -3.12 5.25 -10.85
CA ARG A 60 -3.72 4.12 -11.59
C ARG A 60 -5.24 4.20 -11.59
N ILE A 61 -5.87 4.37 -10.43
CA ILE A 61 -7.33 4.45 -10.27
C ILE A 61 -7.88 5.66 -11.03
N THR A 62 -7.22 6.82 -10.93
CA THR A 62 -7.61 8.03 -11.66
C THR A 62 -7.57 7.83 -13.16
N SER A 63 -6.52 7.16 -13.67
CA SER A 63 -6.40 6.82 -15.10
C SER A 63 -7.51 5.87 -15.55
N LEU A 64 -7.81 4.83 -14.76
CA LEU A 64 -8.90 3.88 -15.06
C LEU A 64 -10.27 4.57 -15.06
N TYR A 65 -10.53 5.45 -14.08
CA TYR A 65 -11.79 6.19 -14.01
C TYR A 65 -11.98 7.13 -15.22
N LYS A 66 -10.93 7.81 -15.68
CA LYS A 66 -10.95 8.61 -16.91
C LYS A 66 -11.28 7.75 -18.14
N LYS A 67 -10.66 6.58 -18.28
CA LYS A 67 -10.94 5.64 -19.38
C LYS A 67 -12.39 5.15 -19.35
N PHE A 68 -12.89 4.76 -18.18
CA PHE A 68 -14.27 4.33 -17.98
C PHE A 68 -15.28 5.41 -18.43
N ASN A 69 -15.06 6.66 -18.01
CA ASN A 69 -15.93 7.78 -18.40
C ASN A 69 -15.87 8.07 -19.90
N LYS A 70 -14.70 7.91 -20.56
CA LYS A 70 -14.58 8.04 -22.01
C LYS A 70 -15.42 6.97 -22.72
N LEU A 71 -15.31 5.71 -22.31
CA LEU A 71 -16.08 4.61 -22.88
C LEU A 71 -17.59 4.80 -22.71
N LYS A 72 -18.03 5.22 -21.51
CA LYS A 72 -19.45 5.49 -21.23
C LYS A 72 -20.05 6.57 -22.13
N ARG A 73 -19.24 7.56 -22.55
CA ARG A 73 -19.67 8.61 -23.48
C ARG A 73 -19.76 8.13 -24.94
N SER A 74 -18.98 7.13 -25.33
CA SER A 74 -18.97 6.58 -26.69
C SER A 74 -20.13 5.62 -27.00
N ILE A 75 -20.91 5.24 -25.98
CA ILE A 75 -22.07 4.33 -26.10
C ILE A 75 -23.39 5.12 -26.15
N LYS A 76 -23.36 6.44 -25.86
CA LYS A 76 -24.49 7.36 -26.04
C LYS A 76 -24.38 8.06 -27.39
#